data_AF-A0A5N4AI62-F1
#
_entry.id   AF-A0A5N4AI62-F1
#
_cell.length_a   1.000
_cell.length_b   1.000
_cell.length_c   1.000
_cell.angle_alpha   90.00
_cell.angle_beta   90.00
_cell.angle_gamma   90.00
#
_symmetry.space_group_name_H-M   'P 1'
#
loop_
_entity.id
_entity.type
_entity.pdbx_description
1 polymer ?
#
loop_
_entity_poly.entity_id
_entity_poly.type
_entity_poly.pdbx_seq_one_letter_code
_entity_poly.pdbx_strand_id
1 'polypeptide(L)'
;MRVVLLLICCITAIIAVQKMPLEIRQAWLKAAEPDFSVCVASSGVDSIVAYNAIAKNEIPNDSALKCFLNCIQQRANLMNSVGELLEDEFVRVLKGVTPAIAKKCVAQTQNETDICKKSFEMFLCMVYALGKPYPPLTH
;
A
#
# COMPACT_ATOMS: atom_id res chain seq x y z
N MET A 1 26.40 -31.58 23.67
CA MET A 1 25.50 -30.57 24.29
C MET A 1 25.74 -29.13 23.86
N ARG A 2 26.99 -28.63 23.77
CA ARG A 2 27.26 -27.22 23.38
C ARG A 2 26.87 -26.86 21.93
N VAL A 3 26.95 -27.81 21.00
CA VAL A 3 26.63 -27.59 19.58
C VAL A 3 25.12 -27.57 19.31
N VAL A 4 24.34 -28.35 20.06
CA VAL A 4 22.87 -28.41 19.92
C VAL A 4 22.22 -27.12 20.43
N LEU A 5 22.78 -26.49 21.47
CA LEU A 5 22.29 -25.19 21.99
C LEU A 5 22.57 -24.01 21.05
N LEU A 6 23.61 -24.08 20.21
CA LEU A 6 23.93 -23.02 19.24
C LEU A 6 23.06 -23.11 17.98
N LEU A 7 22.63 -24.31 17.57
CA LEU A 7 21.74 -24.52 16.43
C LEU A 7 20.28 -24.10 16.70
N ILE A 8 19.85 -24.07 17.96
CA ILE A 8 18.49 -23.68 18.36
C ILE A 8 18.30 -22.15 18.35
N CYS A 9 19.37 -21.36 18.39
CA CYS A 9 19.29 -19.89 18.46
C CYS A 9 19.08 -19.20 17.09
N CYS A 10 19.21 -19.93 15.96
CA CYS A 10 19.25 -19.33 14.63
C CYS A 10 17.91 -19.33 13.85
N ILE A 11 16.81 -19.92 14.34
CA ILE A 11 15.63 -20.20 13.48
C ILE A 11 14.37 -19.37 13.78
N THR A 12 14.31 -18.54 14.82
CA THR A 12 13.10 -17.70 15.04
C THR A 12 13.42 -16.21 15.13
N ALA A 13 14.09 -15.66 14.12
CA ALA A 13 13.82 -14.28 13.77
C ALA A 13 12.42 -14.23 13.15
N ILE A 14 11.38 -14.14 13.99
CA ILE A 14 10.06 -13.76 13.53
C ILE A 14 10.23 -12.34 12.98
N ILE A 15 10.43 -12.21 11.68
CA ILE A 15 10.42 -10.92 11.01
C ILE A 15 9.01 -10.40 11.23
N ALA A 16 8.83 -9.48 12.17
CA ALA A 16 7.56 -8.86 12.43
C ALA A 16 7.13 -8.15 11.14
N VAL A 17 6.16 -8.75 10.44
CA VAL A 17 5.63 -8.16 9.21
C VAL A 17 4.98 -6.84 9.58
N GLN A 18 5.45 -5.74 9.02
CA GLN A 18 4.79 -4.46 9.24
C GLN A 18 3.50 -4.43 8.43
N LYS A 19 2.37 -4.23 9.11
CA LYS A 19 1.07 -4.02 8.47
C LYS A 19 0.51 -2.69 8.88
N MET A 20 -0.23 -2.04 7.97
CA MET A 20 -1.00 -0.88 8.39
C MET A 20 -2.04 -1.28 9.44
N PRO A 21 -2.28 -0.43 10.46
CA PRO A 21 -3.37 -0.63 11.42
C PRO A 21 -4.69 -0.99 10.73
N LEU A 22 -5.45 -1.90 11.34
CA LEU A 22 -6.72 -2.39 10.77
C LEU A 22 -7.68 -1.24 10.43
N GLU A 23 -7.78 -0.25 11.31
CA GLU A 23 -8.63 0.92 11.12
C GLU A 23 -8.24 1.78 9.91
N ILE A 24 -6.95 1.80 9.53
CA ILE A 24 -6.47 2.52 8.35
C ILE A 24 -6.82 1.72 7.09
N ARG A 25 -6.54 0.41 7.11
CA ARG A 25 -6.91 -0.50 6.00
C ARG A 25 -8.40 -0.46 5.69
N GLN A 26 -9.24 -0.48 6.70
CA GLN A 26 -10.70 -0.40 6.54
C GLN A 26 -11.13 0.95 5.95
N ALA A 27 -10.53 2.05 6.40
CA ALA A 27 -10.81 3.38 5.86
C ALA A 27 -10.42 3.49 4.38
N TRP A 28 -9.26 2.94 4.00
CA TRP A 28 -8.79 2.94 2.62
C TRP A 28 -9.63 2.03 1.71
N LEU A 29 -10.04 0.86 2.22
CA LEU A 29 -10.95 -0.03 1.50
C LEU A 29 -12.30 0.65 1.23
N LYS A 30 -12.85 1.35 2.24
CA LYS A 30 -14.07 2.14 2.09
C LYS A 30 -13.91 3.31 1.11
N ALA A 31 -12.74 3.97 1.10
CA ALA A 31 -12.44 5.02 0.13
C ALA A 31 -12.36 4.49 -1.30
N ALA A 32 -11.92 3.24 -1.50
CA ALA A 32 -11.85 2.59 -2.81
C ALA A 32 -13.20 2.01 -3.28
N GLU A 33 -14.15 1.76 -2.38
CA GLU A 33 -15.42 1.07 -2.64
C GLU A 33 -16.21 1.62 -3.85
N PRO A 34 -16.39 2.95 -4.03
CA PRO A 34 -17.18 3.48 -5.13
C PRO A 34 -16.65 3.11 -6.53
N ASP A 35 -15.34 2.89 -6.64
CA ASP A 35 -14.64 2.70 -7.90
C ASP A 35 -14.02 1.29 -8.04
N PHE A 36 -14.15 0.45 -7.00
CA PHE A 36 -13.47 -0.83 -6.91
C PHE A 36 -13.81 -1.75 -8.09
N SER A 37 -15.10 -1.96 -8.37
CA SER A 37 -15.55 -2.86 -9.44
C SER A 37 -15.13 -2.36 -10.83
N VAL A 38 -15.22 -1.05 -11.06
CA VAL A 38 -14.80 -0.41 -12.31
C VAL A 38 -13.31 -0.60 -12.52
N CYS A 39 -12.49 -0.40 -11.49
CA CYS A 39 -11.05 -0.54 -11.58
C CYS A 39 -10.59 -2.00 -11.67
N VAL A 40 -11.31 -2.95 -11.06
CA VAL A 40 -11.09 -4.38 -11.29
C VAL A 40 -11.32 -4.73 -12.76
N ALA A 41 -12.46 -4.30 -13.31
CA ALA A 41 -12.82 -4.58 -14.70
C ALA A 41 -11.84 -3.96 -15.71
N SER A 42 -11.39 -2.72 -15.48
CA SER A 42 -10.50 -2.02 -16.43
C SER A 42 -9.06 -2.51 -16.39
N SER A 43 -8.57 -2.91 -15.21
CA SER A 43 -7.20 -3.40 -15.05
C SER A 43 -7.04 -4.89 -15.34
N GLY A 44 -8.12 -5.67 -15.27
CA GLY A 44 -8.10 -7.12 -15.39
C GLY A 44 -7.47 -7.83 -14.18
N VAL A 45 -7.28 -7.14 -13.06
CA VAL A 45 -6.77 -7.74 -11.83
C VAL A 45 -7.78 -8.74 -11.26
N ASP A 46 -7.28 -9.82 -10.66
CA ASP A 46 -8.12 -10.68 -9.85
C ASP A 46 -8.71 -9.89 -8.66
N SER A 47 -10.03 -9.98 -8.45
CA SER A 47 -10.72 -9.18 -7.44
C SER A 47 -10.29 -9.49 -6.02
N ILE A 48 -9.87 -10.74 -5.75
CA ILE A 48 -9.33 -11.16 -4.45
C ILE A 48 -7.93 -10.58 -4.26
N VAL A 49 -7.10 -10.53 -5.30
CA VAL A 49 -5.79 -9.86 -5.26
C VAL A 49 -5.95 -8.37 -4.95
N ALA A 50 -6.84 -7.67 -5.66
CA ALA A 50 -7.14 -6.25 -5.40
C ALA A 50 -7.64 -6.00 -3.97
N TYR A 51 -8.57 -6.84 -3.51
CA TYR A 51 -9.12 -6.75 -2.16
C TYR A 51 -8.03 -6.97 -1.11
N ASN A 52 -7.22 -8.02 -1.25
CA ASN A 52 -6.18 -8.37 -0.28
C ASN A 52 -5.05 -7.32 -0.22
N ALA A 53 -4.73 -6.66 -1.33
CA ALA A 53 -3.76 -5.58 -1.36
C ALA A 53 -4.13 -4.43 -0.41
N ILE A 54 -5.41 -4.04 -0.38
CA ILE A 54 -5.89 -2.97 0.51
C ILE A 54 -6.24 -3.53 1.89
N ALA A 55 -7.08 -4.57 1.93
CA ALA A 55 -7.66 -5.10 3.17
C ALA A 55 -6.65 -5.85 4.04
N LYS A 56 -5.59 -6.44 3.47
CA LYS A 56 -4.62 -7.29 4.19
C LYS A 56 -3.16 -6.84 4.06
N ASN A 57 -2.90 -5.85 3.22
CA ASN A 57 -1.56 -5.45 2.76
C ASN A 57 -0.75 -6.62 2.19
N GLU A 58 -1.43 -7.52 1.49
CA GLU A 58 -0.81 -8.56 0.67
C GLU A 58 -0.63 -8.00 -0.74
N ILE A 59 0.54 -7.45 -1.02
CA ILE A 59 0.79 -6.62 -2.21
C ILE A 59 1.77 -7.35 -3.13
N PRO A 60 1.30 -8.31 -3.95
CA PRO A 60 2.17 -8.99 -4.91
C PRO A 60 2.66 -8.01 -5.99
N ASN A 61 3.81 -8.32 -6.59
CA ASN A 61 4.30 -7.60 -7.76
C ASN A 61 3.54 -8.08 -9.02
N ASP A 62 2.27 -7.69 -9.12
CA ASP A 62 1.35 -8.05 -10.21
C ASP A 62 1.08 -6.83 -11.10
N SER A 63 1.19 -6.99 -12.43
CA SER A 63 1.02 -5.87 -13.38
C SER A 63 -0.41 -5.33 -13.40
N ALA A 64 -1.42 -6.19 -13.26
CA ALA A 64 -2.81 -5.77 -13.25
C ALA A 64 -3.13 -5.01 -11.95
N LEU A 65 -2.59 -5.45 -10.81
CA LEU A 65 -2.71 -4.75 -9.53
C LEU A 65 -2.11 -3.34 -9.58
N LYS A 66 -0.98 -3.15 -10.26
CA LYS A 66 -0.38 -1.81 -10.45
C LYS A 66 -1.37 -0.87 -11.15
N CYS A 67 -1.98 -1.32 -12.24
CA CYS A 67 -2.93 -0.51 -12.97
C CYS A 67 -4.29 -0.36 -12.26
N PHE A 68 -4.70 -1.35 -11.45
CA PHE A 68 -5.83 -1.21 -10.54
C PHE A 68 -5.61 -0.04 -9.56
N LEU A 69 -4.44 0.04 -8.92
CA LEU A 69 -4.12 1.12 -8.00
C LEU A 69 -4.05 2.48 -8.69
N ASN A 70 -3.52 2.54 -9.91
CA ASN A 70 -3.58 3.76 -10.73
C ASN A 70 -5.04 4.18 -11.01
N CYS A 71 -5.90 3.25 -11.42
CA CYS A 71 -7.31 3.55 -11.66
C CYS A 71 -7.99 4.11 -10.40
N ILE A 72 -7.77 3.52 -9.23
CA ILE A 72 -8.33 4.01 -7.96
C ILE A 72 -7.83 5.43 -7.67
N GLN A 73 -6.52 5.69 -7.82
CA GLN A 73 -5.94 7.01 -7.56
C GLN A 73 -6.46 8.09 -8.52
N GLN A 74 -6.62 7.76 -9.80
CA GLN A 74 -7.20 8.66 -10.80
C GLN A 74 -8.65 9.00 -10.46
N ARG A 75 -9.48 7.99 -10.15
CA ARG A 75 -10.90 8.19 -9.88
C ARG A 75 -11.17 8.89 -8.55
N ALA A 76 -10.26 8.73 -7.58
CA ALA A 76 -10.25 9.48 -6.35
C ALA A 76 -9.67 10.92 -6.48
N ASN A 77 -9.30 11.35 -7.70
CA ASN A 77 -8.65 12.64 -7.98
C ASN A 77 -7.36 12.88 -7.17
N LEU A 78 -6.61 11.82 -6.89
CA LEU A 78 -5.30 11.90 -6.22
C LEU A 78 -4.16 12.20 -7.21
N MET A 79 -4.49 12.26 -8.50
CA MET A 79 -3.58 12.51 -9.61
C MET A 79 -4.21 13.50 -10.58
N ASN A 80 -3.41 14.37 -11.18
CA ASN A 80 -3.88 15.23 -12.27
C ASN A 80 -3.93 14.49 -13.63
N SER A 81 -4.38 15.18 -14.67
CA SER A 81 -4.55 14.62 -16.02
C SER A 81 -3.24 14.18 -16.69
N VAL A 82 -2.09 14.63 -16.20
CA VAL A 82 -0.76 14.25 -16.72
C VAL A 82 -0.07 13.20 -15.84
N GLY A 83 -0.75 12.68 -14.81
CA GLY A 83 -0.23 11.61 -13.96
C GLY A 83 0.70 12.07 -12.83
N GLU A 84 0.64 13.34 -12.44
CA GLU A 84 1.32 13.84 -11.24
C GLU A 84 0.45 13.61 -10.01
N LEU A 85 1.06 13.10 -8.94
CA LEU A 85 0.42 12.81 -7.66
C LEU A 85 0.22 14.11 -6.88
N LEU A 86 -0.96 14.31 -6.31
CA LEU A 86 -1.36 15.53 -5.62
C LEU A 86 -1.24 15.35 -4.11
N GLU A 87 -0.15 15.83 -3.51
CA GLU A 87 0.18 15.63 -2.08
C GLU A 87 -0.99 15.97 -1.14
N ASP A 88 -1.61 17.12 -1.33
CA ASP A 88 -2.72 17.61 -0.49
C ASP A 88 -3.96 16.71 -0.58
N GLU A 89 -4.24 16.15 -1.76
CA GLU A 89 -5.37 15.25 -1.96
C GLU A 89 -5.17 13.92 -1.24
N PHE A 90 -3.93 13.41 -1.21
CA PHE A 90 -3.60 12.22 -0.43
C PHE A 90 -3.81 12.44 1.07
N VAL A 91 -3.40 13.60 1.61
CA VAL A 91 -3.64 13.96 3.02
C VAL A 91 -5.13 14.11 3.31
N ARG A 92 -5.89 14.71 2.38
CA ARG A 92 -7.33 14.96 2.53
C ARG A 92 -8.14 13.67 2.51
N VAL A 93 -7.81 12.73 1.61
CA VAL A 93 -8.65 11.55 1.33
C VAL A 93 -8.24 10.34 2.17
N LEU A 94 -6.96 10.12 2.42
CA LEU A 94 -6.47 8.88 3.04
C LEU A 94 -6.19 9.04 4.53
N LYS A 95 -7.01 8.37 5.35
CA LYS A 95 -6.81 8.31 6.82
C LYS A 95 -5.37 7.88 7.14
N GLY A 96 -4.73 8.65 8.03
CA GLY A 96 -3.38 8.38 8.54
C GLY A 96 -2.26 9.01 7.71
N VAL A 97 -2.50 9.42 6.47
CA VAL A 97 -1.49 10.11 5.66
C VAL A 97 -1.31 11.53 6.18
N THR A 98 -0.09 11.86 6.58
CA THR A 98 0.30 13.22 6.98
C THR A 98 0.99 13.95 5.82
N PRO A 99 1.11 15.29 5.85
CA PRO A 99 1.87 16.03 4.83
C PRO A 99 3.30 15.51 4.67
N ALA A 100 3.95 15.10 5.76
CA ALA A 100 5.30 14.54 5.71
C ALA A 100 5.35 13.19 4.98
N ILE A 101 4.34 12.32 5.16
CA ILE A 101 4.24 11.03 4.46
C ILE A 101 3.95 11.27 2.98
N ALA A 102 2.96 12.11 2.66
CA ALA A 102 2.58 12.42 1.28
C ALA A 102 3.78 12.97 0.49
N LYS A 103 4.42 14.03 0.99
CA LYS A 103 5.59 14.65 0.38
C LYS A 103 6.73 13.66 0.15
N LYS A 104 7.03 12.83 1.15
CA LYS A 104 8.07 11.80 1.03
C LYS A 104 7.75 10.82 -0.09
N CYS A 105 6.53 10.29 -0.14
CA CYS A 105 6.15 9.26 -1.11
C CYS A 105 6.01 9.81 -2.54
N VAL A 106 5.53 11.05 -2.70
CA VAL A 106 5.50 11.73 -4.01
C VAL A 106 6.93 11.95 -4.52
N ALA A 107 7.82 12.48 -3.69
CA ALA A 107 9.23 12.69 -4.08
C ALA A 107 9.94 11.38 -4.45
N GLN A 108 9.61 10.26 -3.79
CA GLN A 108 10.19 8.94 -4.11
C GLN A 108 9.75 8.40 -5.48
N THR A 109 8.61 8.82 -5.99
CA THR A 109 8.00 8.30 -7.22
C THR A 109 8.00 9.30 -8.38
N GLN A 110 8.57 10.50 -8.16
CA GLN A 110 8.49 11.63 -9.12
C GLN A 110 9.13 11.34 -10.48
N ASN A 111 10.14 10.46 -10.53
CA ASN A 111 10.87 10.12 -11.74
C ASN A 111 10.32 8.87 -12.44
N GLU A 112 9.30 8.21 -11.88
CA GLU A 112 8.67 7.05 -12.52
C GLU A 112 7.73 7.52 -13.64
N THR A 113 7.91 6.95 -14.82
CA THR A 113 7.19 7.33 -16.05
C THR A 113 6.05 6.37 -16.39
N ASP A 114 6.14 5.11 -15.94
CA ASP A 114 5.01 4.18 -15.98
C ASP A 114 4.02 4.56 -14.87
N ILE A 115 2.86 5.10 -15.25
CA ILE A 115 1.84 5.56 -14.30
C ILE A 115 1.32 4.44 -13.40
N CYS A 116 1.21 3.21 -13.89
CA CYS A 116 0.76 2.08 -13.08
C CYS A 116 1.82 1.73 -12.04
N LYS A 117 3.09 1.70 -12.45
CA LYS A 117 4.22 1.47 -11.54
C LYS A 117 4.35 2.60 -10.51
N LYS A 118 4.19 3.85 -10.93
CA LYS A 118 4.20 5.04 -10.06
C LYS A 118 3.14 4.94 -8.96
N SER A 119 1.89 4.63 -9.33
CA SER A 119 0.79 4.45 -8.38
C SER A 119 1.02 3.31 -7.40
N PHE A 120 1.60 2.21 -7.87
CA PHE A 120 1.96 1.06 -7.04
C PHE A 120 3.07 1.38 -6.04
N GLU A 121 4.14 2.05 -6.49
CA GLU A 121 5.24 2.48 -5.62
C GLU A 121 4.77 3.52 -4.59
N MET A 122 3.87 4.42 -5.00
CA MET A 122 3.21 5.36 -4.08
C MET A 122 2.45 4.64 -2.99
N PHE A 123 1.64 3.63 -3.36
CA PHE A 123 0.87 2.82 -2.42
C PHE A 123 1.78 2.05 -1.45
N LEU A 124 2.84 1.41 -1.97
CA LEU A 124 3.85 0.71 -1.16
C LEU A 124 4.54 1.64 -0.17
N CYS A 125 4.95 2.83 -0.62
CA CYS A 125 5.60 3.82 0.25
C CYS A 125 4.70 4.17 1.44
N MET A 126 3.42 4.44 1.20
CA MET A 126 2.49 4.79 2.26
C MET A 126 2.20 3.61 3.19
N VAL A 127 2.02 2.40 2.64
CA VAL A 127 1.84 1.17 3.44
C VAL A 127 3.02 0.97 4.38
N TYR A 128 4.25 1.17 3.91
CA TYR A 128 5.45 1.08 4.72
C TYR A 128 5.53 2.22 5.76
N ALA A 129 5.24 3.46 5.36
CA ALA A 129 5.27 4.61 6.27
C ALA A 129 4.24 4.52 7.42
N LEU A 130 3.11 3.85 7.16
CA LEU A 130 2.03 3.63 8.12
C LEU A 130 2.11 2.26 8.82
N GLY A 131 3.07 1.41 8.40
CA GLY A 131 3.26 0.08 8.92
C GLY A 131 3.70 0.07 10.38
N LYS A 132 3.03 -0.77 11.19
CA LYS A 132 3.45 -1.08 12.56
C LYS A 132 3.78 -2.58 12.67
N PRO A 133 4.65 -2.99 13.61
CA PRO A 133 4.90 -4.41 13.86
C PRO A 133 3.59 -5.19 14.08
N TYR A 134 3.46 -6.36 13.45
CA TYR A 134 2.32 -7.27 13.63
C TYR A 134 2.78 -8.63 14.18
N PRO A 135 2.17 -9.17 15.26
CA PRO A 135 1.09 -8.58 16.06
C PRO A 135 1.54 -7.31 16.83
N PRO A 136 0.62 -6.41 17.22
CA PRO A 136 0.98 -5.23 17.99
C PRO A 136 1.70 -5.64 19.27
N LEU A 137 2.83 -4.98 19.57
CA LEU A 137 3.54 -5.17 20.83
C LEU A 137 2.60 -4.77 21.97
N THR A 138 2.15 -5.76 22.75
CA THR A 138 1.48 -5.53 24.03
C THR A 138 2.55 -5.10 25.04
N HIS A 139 2.59 -3.82 25.39
CA HIS A 139 3.32 -3.34 26.56
C HIS A 139 2.45 -3.52 27.82
#